data_AF-A0A6M3WCI5-F1
#
_entry.id   AF-A0A6M3WCI5-F1
#
_cell.length_a   1.000
_cell.length_b   1.000
_cell.length_c   1.000
_cell.angle_alpha   90.00
_cell.angle_beta   90.00
_cell.angle_gamma   90.00
#
_symmetry.space_group_name_H-M   'P 1'
#
loop_
_entity.id
_entity.type
_entity.pdbx_description
1 polymer ?
#
loop_
_entity_poly.entity_id
_entity_poly.type
_entity_poly.pdbx_seq_one_letter_code
_entity_poly.pdbx_strand_id
1 'polypeptide(L)' 'MKKINYMHIFWDNILKFPRFFISVLVGFFLTIFNPFFELLKKPQQRYILIIILSTISIIILQILKLMLAIN' A
#
# COMPACT_ATOMS: atom_id res chain seq x y z
N MET A 1 -28.80 38.83 5.40
CA MET A 1 -28.04 38.29 4.23
C MET A 1 -26.75 37.67 4.77
N LYS A 2 -26.59 36.34 4.71
CA LYS A 2 -25.42 35.64 5.29
C LYS A 2 -24.22 35.90 4.39
N LYS A 3 -23.19 36.58 4.89
CA LYS A 3 -21.98 36.89 4.12
C LYS A 3 -21.20 35.59 3.89
N ILE A 4 -21.26 35.07 2.67
CA ILE A 4 -20.54 33.86 2.29
C ILE A 4 -19.08 34.23 2.05
N ASN A 5 -18.17 33.57 2.77
CA ASN A 5 -16.73 33.77 2.60
C ASN A 5 -16.17 32.68 1.69
N TYR A 6 -16.01 32.99 0.40
CA TYR A 6 -15.55 32.05 -0.62
C TYR A 6 -14.15 31.48 -0.34
N MET A 7 -13.26 32.26 0.29
CA MET A 7 -11.93 31.78 0.68
C MET A 7 -12.01 30.69 1.74
N HIS A 8 -12.87 30.86 2.75
CA HIS A 8 -13.08 29.85 3.78
C HIS A 8 -13.61 28.54 3.18
N ILE A 9 -14.60 28.63 2.30
CA ILE A 9 -15.19 27.47 1.63
C ILE A 9 -14.15 26.75 0.74
N PHE A 10 -13.29 27.49 0.05
CA PHE A 10 -12.23 26.92 -0.77
C PHE A 10 -11.24 26.11 0.08
N TRP A 11 -10.73 26.71 1.16
CA TRP A 11 -9.81 26.02 2.07
C TRP A 11 -10.46 24.82 2.76
N ASP A 12 -11.72 24.92 3.19
CA ASP A 12 -12.49 23.80 3.75
C ASP A 12 -12.61 22.63 2.78
N ASN A 13 -12.75 22.89 1.48
CA ASN A 13 -12.85 21.84 0.47
C ASN A 13 -11.50 21.19 0.17
N ILE A 14 -10.42 21.97 0.11
CA ILE A 14 -9.06 21.42 -0.05
C ILE A 14 -8.73 20.48 1.11
N LEU A 15 -9.06 20.84 2.35
CA LEU A 15 -8.77 20.01 3.52
C LEU A 15 -9.56 18.69 3.56
N LYS A 16 -10.68 18.58 2.82
CA LYS A 16 -11.42 17.31 2.68
C LYS A 16 -10.73 16.33 1.72
N PHE A 17 -9.94 16.84 0.76
CA PHE A 17 -9.31 16.02 -0.25
C PHE A 17 -8.31 15.00 0.32
N PRO A 18 -7.41 15.35 1.28
CA PRO A 18 -6.56 14.38 1.95
C PRO A 18 -7.35 13.22 2.58
N ARG A 19 -8.48 13.50 3.23
CA ARG A 19 -9.32 12.47 3.84
C ARG A 19 -9.91 11.52 2.79
N PHE A 20 -10.40 12.06 1.68
CA PHE A 20 -10.87 11.27 0.55
C PHE A 20 -9.75 10.40 -0.03
N PHE A 21 -8.58 11.00 -0.26
CA PHE A 21 -7.43 10.32 -0.83
C PHE A 21 -6.97 9.15 0.05
N ILE A 22 -6.86 9.36 1.37
CA ILE A 22 -6.52 8.30 2.33
C ILE A 22 -7.58 7.20 2.30
N SER A 23 -8.88 7.55 2.26
CA SER A 23 -9.96 6.56 2.20
C SER A 23 -9.88 5.68 0.95
N VAL A 24 -9.61 6.28 -0.21
CA VAL A 24 -9.45 5.56 -1.48
C VAL A 24 -8.20 4.69 -1.43
N LEU A 25 -7.07 5.22 -0.95
CA LEU A 25 -5.84 4.45 -0.79
C LEU A 25 -6.04 3.23 0.12
N VAL A 26 -6.70 3.40 1.27
CA VAL A 26 -6.97 2.29 2.18
C VAL A 26 -7.82 1.22 1.51
N GLY A 27 -8.93 1.61 0.86
CA GLY A 27 -9.77 0.66 0.13
C GLY A 27 -9.02 -0.06 -1.01
N PHE A 28 -8.21 0.68 -1.75
CA PHE A 28 -7.35 0.16 -2.80
C PHE A 28 -6.35 -0.88 -2.28
N PHE A 29 -5.60 -0.53 -1.23
CA PHE A 29 -4.65 -1.46 -0.62
C PHE A 29 -5.35 -2.70 -0.06
N LEU A 30 -6.48 -2.54 0.64
CA LEU A 30 -7.24 -3.68 1.15
C LEU A 30 -7.71 -4.61 0.01
N THR A 31 -8.13 -4.05 -1.12
CA THR A 31 -8.59 -4.84 -2.27
C THR A 31 -7.44 -5.60 -2.93
N ILE A 32 -6.28 -4.95 -3.11
CA ILE A 32 -5.07 -5.60 -3.64
C ILE A 32 -4.55 -6.67 -2.68
N PHE A 33 -4.60 -6.42 -1.37
CA PHE A 33 -4.10 -7.35 -0.37
C PHE A 33 -5.08 -8.47 -0.01
N ASN A 34 -6.37 -8.36 -0.35
CA ASN A 34 -7.36 -9.40 -0.10
C ASN A 34 -6.93 -10.81 -0.55
N PRO A 35 -6.47 -11.04 -1.80
CA PRO A 35 -6.00 -12.36 -2.21
C PRO A 35 -4.81 -12.86 -1.37
N PHE A 36 -3.92 -11.99 -0.89
CA PHE A 36 -2.83 -12.39 0.00
C PHE A 36 -3.36 -12.89 1.34
N PHE A 37 -4.38 -12.23 1.90
CA PHE A 37 -5.03 -12.72 3.12
C PHE A 37 -5.74 -14.06 2.91
N GLU A 38 -6.30 -14.31 1.71
CA GLU A 38 -6.90 -15.61 1.38
C GLU A 38 -5.87 -16.73 1.27
N LEU A 39 -4.71 -16.46 0.65
CA LEU A 39 -3.59 -17.41 0.56
C LEU A 39 -3.06 -17.81 1.93
N LEU A 40 -3.11 -16.93 2.92
CA LEU A 40 -2.70 -17.22 4.30
C LEU A 40 -3.68 -18.13 5.05
N LYS A 41 -4.97 -18.11 4.70
CA LYS A 41 -6.01 -18.93 5.37
C LYS A 41 -5.92 -20.40 5.00
N LYS A 42 -5.46 -20.73 3.79
CA LYS A 42 -5.33 -22.13 3.34
C LYS A 42 -3.92 -22.64 3.65
N PRO A 43 -3.77 -23.70 4.47
CA PRO A 43 -2.46 -24.15 4.95
C PRO A 43 -1.51 -24.56 3.82
N GLN A 44 -2.04 -25.16 2.74
CA GLN A 44 -1.25 -25.53 1.55
C GLN A 44 -0.76 -24.31 0.77
N GLN A 45 -1.58 -23.26 0.66
CA GLN A 45 -1.24 -22.05 -0.09
C GLN A 45 -0.31 -21.11 0.68
N ARG A 46 -0.32 -21.20 2.01
CA ARG A 46 0.62 -20.47 2.87
C ARG A 46 2.07 -20.80 2.55
N TYR A 47 2.40 -22.06 2.27
CA TYR A 47 3.76 -22.45 1.89
C TYR A 47 4.20 -21.81 0.57
N ILE A 48 3.31 -21.75 -0.42
CA ILE A 48 3.57 -21.09 -1.71
C ILE A 48 3.89 -19.61 -1.49
N LEU A 49 3.11 -18.92 -0.67
CA LEU A 49 3.33 -17.51 -0.34
C LEU A 49 4.68 -17.29 0.37
N ILE A 50 5.04 -18.14 1.32
CA ILE A 50 6.34 -18.07 2.02
C ILE A 50 7.51 -18.30 1.07
N ILE A 51 7.40 -19.27 0.16
CA ILE A 51 8.45 -19.55 -0.83
C ILE A 51 8.65 -18.34 -1.74
N ILE A 52 7.57 -17.75 -2.26
CA ILE A 52 7.62 -16.56 -3.12
C ILE A 52 8.26 -15.38 -2.38
N LEU A 53 7.88 -15.11 -1.13
CA LEU A 53 8.47 -14.02 -0.35
C LEU A 53 9.96 -14.26 -0.07
N SER A 54 10.35 -15.50 0.22
CA SER A 54 11.74 -15.88 0.46
C SER A 54 12.59 -15.72 -0.80
N THR A 55 12.12 -16.18 -1.96
CA THR A 55 12.85 -16.05 -3.23
C THR A 55 13.02 -14.59 -3.63
N ILE A 56 11.97 -13.77 -3.51
CA ILE A 56 12.05 -12.32 -3.74
C ILE A 56 13.10 -11.68 -2.82
N SER A 57 13.08 -12.03 -1.53
CA SER A 57 14.04 -11.51 -0.55
C SER A 57 15.47 -11.90 -0.89
N ILE A 58 15.71 -13.15 -1.30
CA ILE A 58 17.02 -13.64 -1.75
C ILE A 58 17.49 -12.87 -2.98
N ILE A 59 16.61 -12.67 -3.98
CA ILE A 59 16.93 -11.91 -5.19
C ILE A 59 17.31 -10.47 -4.84
N ILE A 60 16.54 -9.81 -3.98
CA ILE A 60 16.85 -8.44 -3.53
C ILE A 60 18.21 -8.40 -2.84
N LEU A 61 18.50 -9.36 -1.95
CA LEU A 61 19.79 -9.44 -1.28
C LEU A 61 20.95 -9.66 -2.25
N GLN A 62 20.75 -10.50 -3.29
CA GLN A 62 21.75 -10.69 -4.34
C GLN A 62 22.01 -9.41 -5.13
N ILE A 63 20.94 -8.69 -5.51
CA ILE A 63 21.07 -7.40 -6.19
C ILE A 63 21.84 -6.41 -5.32
N LEU A 64 21.50 -6.30 -4.03
CA LEU A 64 22.18 -5.42 -3.10
C LEU A 64 23.67 -5.79 -2.93
N LYS A 65 23.98 -7.08 -2.82
CA LYS A 65 25.37 -7.56 -2.79
C LYS A 65 26.17 -7.14 -4.02
N LEU A 66 25.58 -7.31 -5.21
CA LEU A 66 26.18 -6.87 -6.47
C LEU A 66 26.39 -5.35 -6.51
N MET A 67 25.41 -4.56 -6.05
CA MET A 67 25.52 -3.10 -6.00
C MET A 67 26.59 -2.62 -5.03
N LEU A 68 26.77 -3.32 -3.91
CA LEU A 68 27.75 -2.99 -2.89
C LEU A 68 29.13 -3.61 -3.18
N ALA A 69 29.28 -4.37 -4.27
CA ALA A 69 30.46 -5.17 -4.58
C ALA A 69 30.89 -6.09 -3.41
N ILE A 70 29.92 -6.53 -2.59
CA ILE A 70 30.12 -7.47 -1.50
C ILE A 70 29.87 -8.85 -2.08
N ASN A 71 30.96 -9.57 -2.40
CA ASN A 71 30.92 -10.95 -2.89
C ASN A 71 30.83 -11.93 -1.71
#